data_AF-A0AAV2TEM0-F1
#
_entry.id   AF-A0AAV2TEM0-F1
#
_cell.length_a   1.000
_cell.length_b   1.000
_cell.length_c   1.000
_cell.angle_alpha   90.00
_cell.angle_beta   90.00
_cell.angle_gamma   90.00
#
_symmetry.space_group_name_H-M   'P 1'
#
loop_
_entity.id
_entity.type
_entity.pdbx_description
1 polymer ?
#
loop_
_entity_poly.entity_id
_entity_poly.type
_entity_poly.pdbx_seq_one_letter_code
_entity_poly.pdbx_strand_id
1 'polypeptide(L)'
;MNKCSTLLRRHSQKFAFVFASTGFSIAYLLQPYYEVFARWALVKTENAQEEHPSKRVPVVAAEVRQHFKLNERQDAQLDLFLTAIDQSTVVGSLNGKGYAFLGLPYFSIFSNTLEIPVDSVEFNSAYFPHGPYSRLGQQRLELMVIPESALRFLIARELVRLGAKTSSGTHLYASPRTKCLATIGGMIGGSYTAYQFAYAVNRIYRLRERTLLPSRLLLYAFISLVALFSQYQVLLAWRRHSCFAADRIAASLDESYLHGGLAYYEWRLRWNRFWYERFAEFQMNQKEIARKKQAGFDPVLEYQQEEAKVKTTNGPSSKAGRIDEYYLPTYAAAAEEMEGDNHKTNASTGQKTGRESSYSAHPRLRASGVERWAGDGDGLAFGLTESLTVGVVPSPLAWLLGLFSSPADSLLRLERLKAIAARAQTERNTV
;
A
#
# COMPACT_ATOMS: atom_id res chain seq x y z
N MET A 1 10.83 51.08 -2.15
CA MET A 1 10.15 49.90 -1.58
C MET A 1 8.64 50.10 -1.71
N ASN A 2 7.93 49.21 -2.42
CA ASN A 2 6.49 49.34 -2.70
C ASN A 2 5.66 49.27 -1.41
N LYS A 3 4.61 50.11 -1.29
CA LYS A 3 3.67 50.16 -0.13
C LYS A 3 3.10 48.77 0.23
N CYS A 4 2.94 47.89 -0.75
CA CYS A 4 2.50 46.51 -0.55
C CYS A 4 3.54 45.67 0.23
N SER A 5 4.84 45.82 -0.07
CA SER A 5 5.92 45.10 0.61
C SER A 5 6.09 45.50 2.08
N THR A 6 5.84 46.76 2.41
CA THR A 6 5.89 47.25 3.80
C THR A 6 4.69 46.79 4.60
N LEU A 7 3.50 46.73 3.99
CA LEU A 7 2.28 46.20 4.61
C LEU A 7 2.39 44.70 4.89
N LEU A 8 2.81 43.90 3.89
CA LEU A 8 3.05 42.46 4.04
C LEU A 8 4.05 42.16 5.15
N ARG A 9 5.13 42.95 5.24
CA ARG A 9 6.14 42.80 6.29
C ARG A 9 5.61 43.15 7.67
N ARG A 10 4.78 44.20 7.81
CA ARG A 10 4.27 44.66 9.10
C ARG A 10 3.21 43.72 9.66
N HIS A 11 2.46 43.04 8.80
CA HIS A 11 1.37 42.13 9.19
C HIS A 11 1.66 40.65 8.93
N SER A 12 2.93 40.29 8.66
CA SER A 12 3.31 38.94 8.25
C SER A 12 2.87 37.84 9.24
N GLN A 13 2.96 38.10 10.55
CA GLN A 13 2.49 37.17 11.59
C GLN A 13 0.97 37.02 11.61
N LYS A 14 0.23 38.12 11.37
CA LYS A 14 -1.24 38.08 11.28
C LYS A 14 -1.68 37.27 10.07
N PHE A 15 -1.03 37.49 8.92
CA PHE A 15 -1.29 36.70 7.72
C PHE A 15 -0.96 35.23 7.93
N ALA A 16 0.19 34.90 8.53
CA ALA A 16 0.56 33.51 8.80
C ALA A 16 -0.48 32.79 9.68
N PHE A 17 -0.99 33.47 10.71
CA PHE A 17 -2.04 32.92 11.57
C PHE A 17 -3.36 32.72 10.80
N VAL A 18 -3.80 33.73 10.04
CA VAL A 18 -5.01 33.63 9.20
C VAL A 18 -4.88 32.50 8.19
N PHE A 19 -3.75 32.38 7.49
CA PHE A 19 -3.53 31.30 6.53
C PHE A 19 -3.52 29.91 7.19
N ALA A 20 -2.88 29.76 8.35
CA ALA A 20 -2.88 28.49 9.08
C ALA A 20 -4.29 28.11 9.54
N SER A 21 -5.04 29.05 10.11
CA SER A 21 -6.43 28.81 10.56
C SER A 21 -7.36 28.50 9.39
N THR A 22 -7.29 29.28 8.31
CA THR A 22 -8.10 29.06 7.11
C THR A 22 -7.75 27.74 6.44
N GLY A 23 -6.47 27.38 6.35
CA GLY A 23 -6.03 26.09 5.82
C GLY A 23 -6.56 24.91 6.62
N PHE A 24 -6.55 25.00 7.96
CA PHE A 24 -7.12 23.97 8.82
C PHE A 24 -8.64 23.84 8.63
N SER A 25 -9.36 24.97 8.57
CA SER A 25 -10.81 24.98 8.34
C SER A 25 -11.18 24.39 6.97
N ILE A 26 -10.45 24.76 5.91
CA ILE A 26 -10.65 24.21 4.56
C ILE A 26 -10.40 22.70 4.56
N ALA A 27 -9.31 22.24 5.18
CA ALA A 27 -9.00 20.81 5.28
C ALA A 27 -10.12 20.03 6.00
N TYR A 28 -10.65 20.58 7.09
CA TYR A 28 -11.77 19.98 7.81
C TYR A 28 -13.04 19.88 6.95
N LEU A 29 -13.36 20.93 6.18
CA LEU A 29 -14.53 20.96 5.31
C LEU A 29 -14.40 20.05 4.08
N LEU A 30 -13.20 19.92 3.51
CA LEU A 30 -12.93 19.05 2.37
C LEU A 30 -12.80 17.56 2.73
N GLN A 31 -12.60 17.25 4.02
CA GLN A 31 -12.33 15.90 4.49
C GLN A 31 -13.38 14.85 4.04
N PRO A 32 -14.71 15.09 4.15
CA PRO A 32 -15.70 14.09 3.70
C PRO A 32 -15.67 13.84 2.19
N TYR A 33 -15.38 14.88 1.39
CA TYR A 33 -15.25 14.74 -0.06
C TYR A 33 -14.02 13.91 -0.42
N TYR A 34 -12.88 14.21 0.23
CA TYR A 34 -11.67 13.41 0.06
C TYR A 34 -11.90 11.93 0.39
N GLU A 35 -12.67 11.62 1.44
CA GLU A 35 -13.00 10.23 1.80
C GLU A 35 -13.78 9.51 0.69
N VAL A 36 -14.76 10.16 0.07
CA VAL A 36 -15.52 9.61 -1.06
C VAL A 36 -14.65 9.45 -2.30
N PHE A 37 -13.81 10.45 -2.61
CA PHE A 37 -12.87 10.36 -3.72
C PHE A 37 -11.84 9.25 -3.51
N ALA A 38 -11.34 9.07 -2.29
CA ALA A 38 -10.43 7.99 -1.95
C ALA A 38 -11.08 6.62 -2.16
N ARG A 39 -12.32 6.41 -1.71
CA ARG A 39 -13.11 5.19 -2.00
C ARG A 39 -13.19 4.94 -3.51
N TRP A 40 -13.65 5.93 -4.29
CA TRP A 40 -13.76 5.82 -5.75
C TRP A 40 -12.44 5.51 -6.45
N ALA A 41 -11.32 6.04 -5.94
CA ALA A 41 -10.00 5.79 -6.49
C ALA A 41 -9.48 4.37 -6.21
N LEU A 42 -10.06 3.64 -5.24
CA LEU A 42 -9.59 2.34 -4.79
C LEU A 42 -10.49 1.17 -5.18
N VAL A 43 -11.77 1.44 -5.35
CA VAL A 43 -12.77 0.45 -5.79
C VAL A 43 -12.28 -0.28 -7.03
N LYS A 44 -12.36 -1.61 -6.98
CA LYS A 44 -12.18 -2.46 -8.14
C LYS A 44 -13.42 -2.36 -9.02
N THR A 45 -13.19 -2.03 -10.29
CA THR A 45 -14.24 -1.93 -11.29
C THR A 45 -13.98 -2.91 -12.41
N GLU A 46 -14.99 -3.68 -12.77
CA GLU A 46 -15.00 -4.55 -13.96
C GLU A 46 -16.02 -3.98 -14.95
N ASN A 47 -15.65 -3.79 -16.22
CA ASN A 47 -16.54 -3.21 -17.24
C ASN A 47 -17.21 -1.87 -16.83
N ALA A 48 -16.46 -1.02 -16.13
CA ALA A 48 -16.92 0.27 -15.57
C ALA A 48 -18.04 0.16 -14.50
N GLN A 49 -18.33 -1.04 -14.01
CA GLN A 49 -19.22 -1.30 -12.87
C GLN A 49 -18.40 -1.68 -11.64
N GLU A 50 -18.90 -1.34 -10.46
CA GLU A 50 -18.29 -1.73 -9.18
C GLU A 50 -18.44 -3.24 -8.99
N GLU A 51 -17.32 -3.92 -8.76
CA GLU A 51 -17.37 -5.34 -8.42
C GLU A 51 -17.83 -5.47 -6.96
N HIS A 52 -18.98 -6.10 -6.77
CA HIS A 52 -19.55 -6.27 -5.44
C HIS A 52 -18.99 -7.52 -4.74
N PRO A 53 -18.79 -7.46 -3.41
CA PRO A 53 -18.36 -8.63 -2.65
C PRO A 53 -19.32 -9.81 -2.85
N SER A 54 -18.78 -10.99 -3.16
CA SER A 54 -19.56 -12.25 -3.26
C SER A 54 -20.25 -12.59 -1.94
N LYS A 55 -21.18 -13.55 -1.95
CA LYS A 55 -21.94 -14.01 -0.76
C LYS A 55 -21.07 -14.32 0.47
N ARG A 56 -19.81 -14.72 0.28
CA ARG A 56 -18.87 -15.04 1.37
C ARG A 56 -18.59 -13.85 2.29
N VAL A 57 -18.24 -12.70 1.72
CA VAL A 57 -17.76 -11.54 2.49
C VAL A 57 -18.86 -10.95 3.37
N PRO A 58 -20.11 -10.73 2.90
CA PRO A 58 -21.21 -10.28 3.74
C PRO A 58 -21.56 -11.26 4.87
N VAL A 59 -21.48 -12.57 4.64
CA VAL A 59 -21.74 -13.59 5.68
C VAL A 59 -20.70 -13.48 6.80
N VAL A 60 -19.41 -13.48 6.43
CA VAL A 60 -18.32 -13.35 7.40
C VAL A 60 -18.39 -11.99 8.11
N ALA A 61 -18.72 -10.92 7.39
CA ALA A 61 -18.88 -9.59 7.98
C ALA A 61 -20.04 -9.55 8.98
N ALA A 62 -21.17 -10.21 8.69
CA ALA A 62 -22.32 -10.29 9.59
C ALA A 62 -21.98 -11.03 10.88
N GLU A 63 -21.22 -12.14 10.80
CA GLU A 63 -20.70 -12.85 11.98
C GLU A 63 -19.81 -11.95 12.83
N VAL A 64 -18.82 -11.30 12.22
CA VAL A 64 -17.88 -10.44 12.93
C VAL A 64 -18.61 -9.27 13.60
N ARG A 65 -19.63 -8.69 12.96
CA ARG A 65 -20.42 -7.58 13.51
C ARG A 65 -21.10 -7.93 14.84
N GLN A 66 -21.41 -9.21 15.10
CA GLN A 66 -22.03 -9.63 16.38
C GLN A 66 -21.11 -9.35 17.59
N HIS A 67 -19.80 -9.26 17.38
CA HIS A 67 -18.83 -8.95 18.43
C HIS A 67 -18.71 -7.43 18.71
N PHE A 68 -19.40 -6.59 17.96
CA PHE A 68 -19.35 -5.13 18.08
C PHE A 68 -20.71 -4.53 18.44
N LYS A 69 -20.69 -3.48 19.26
CA LYS A 69 -21.88 -2.68 19.60
C LYS A 69 -22.06 -1.59 18.55
N LEU A 70 -22.62 -1.97 17.40
CA LEU A 70 -22.97 -1.06 16.31
C LEU A 70 -24.43 -0.62 16.44
N ASN A 71 -24.67 0.69 16.40
CA ASN A 71 -26.04 1.22 16.29
C ASN A 71 -26.54 1.07 14.84
N GLU A 72 -27.86 1.01 14.62
CA GLU A 72 -28.45 0.93 13.27
C GLU A 72 -27.92 2.02 12.31
N ARG A 73 -27.68 3.23 12.83
CA ARG A 73 -27.08 4.33 12.04
C ARG A 73 -25.65 4.05 11.62
N GLN A 74 -24.86 3.41 12.47
CA GLN A 74 -23.46 3.06 12.17
C GLN A 74 -23.40 1.89 11.19
N ASP A 75 -24.31 0.94 11.34
CA ASP A 75 -24.42 -0.20 10.42
C ASP A 75 -24.86 0.25 9.01
N ALA A 76 -25.80 1.19 8.92
CA ALA A 76 -26.22 1.79 7.66
C ALA A 76 -25.16 2.70 7.01
N GLN A 77 -24.19 3.22 7.78
CA GLN A 77 -23.09 4.05 7.27
C GLN A 77 -21.90 3.22 6.78
N LEU A 78 -21.82 1.95 7.16
CA LEU A 78 -20.71 1.06 6.84
C LEU A 78 -20.90 0.49 5.43
N ASP A 79 -20.00 0.89 4.54
CA ASP A 79 -19.97 0.39 3.17
C ASP A 79 -18.73 -0.49 2.95
N LEU A 80 -18.97 -1.71 2.45
CA LEU A 80 -17.94 -2.71 2.16
C LEU A 80 -17.73 -2.80 0.66
N PHE A 81 -16.49 -2.57 0.23
CA PHE A 81 -16.12 -2.61 -1.18
C PHE A 81 -14.84 -3.42 -1.39
N LEU A 82 -14.55 -3.76 -2.65
CA LEU A 82 -13.34 -4.49 -3.03
C LEU A 82 -12.30 -3.54 -3.58
N THR A 83 -11.05 -3.69 -3.15
CA THR A 83 -9.91 -2.90 -3.63
C THR A 83 -9.20 -3.60 -4.77
N ALA A 84 -8.79 -2.84 -5.78
CA ALA A 84 -7.88 -3.34 -6.82
C ALA A 84 -6.48 -3.64 -6.27
N ILE A 85 -6.15 -3.12 -5.08
CA ILE A 85 -4.86 -3.32 -4.39
C ILE A 85 -4.95 -4.58 -3.51
N ASP A 86 -3.80 -5.22 -3.29
CA ASP A 86 -3.64 -6.38 -2.43
C ASP A 86 -3.74 -6.09 -0.91
N GLN A 87 -4.13 -4.88 -0.52
CA GLN A 87 -4.17 -4.42 0.88
C GLN A 87 -5.58 -4.07 1.30
N SER A 88 -5.91 -4.34 2.57
CA SER A 88 -7.12 -3.79 3.16
C SER A 88 -6.98 -2.28 3.35
N THR A 89 -8.09 -1.60 3.22
CA THR A 89 -8.16 -0.14 3.26
C THR A 89 -9.33 0.31 4.10
N VAL A 90 -9.14 1.39 4.85
CA VAL A 90 -10.18 1.93 5.71
C VAL A 90 -10.18 3.44 5.60
N VAL A 91 -11.35 3.99 5.32
CA VAL A 91 -11.53 5.43 5.11
C VAL A 91 -12.74 5.91 5.93
N GLY A 92 -12.59 7.07 6.57
CA GLY A 92 -13.67 7.69 7.33
C GLY A 92 -13.70 7.29 8.81
N SER A 93 -14.91 7.21 9.40
CA SER A 93 -15.12 7.01 10.84
C SER A 93 -16.55 6.57 11.17
N LEU A 94 -16.70 5.58 12.06
CA LEU A 94 -18.02 5.17 12.61
C LEU A 94 -18.47 6.03 13.79
N ASN A 95 -17.57 6.83 14.39
CA ASN A 95 -17.87 7.63 15.59
C ASN A 95 -18.30 9.08 15.28
N GLY A 96 -18.23 9.50 14.02
CA GLY A 96 -18.54 10.88 13.60
C GLY A 96 -19.60 10.93 12.52
N LYS A 97 -20.09 12.15 12.21
CA LYS A 97 -20.99 12.35 11.06
C LYS A 97 -20.20 12.16 9.75
N GLY A 98 -20.61 11.23 8.90
CA GLY A 98 -20.05 11.05 7.54
C GLY A 98 -19.97 9.57 7.15
N TYR A 99 -19.00 9.24 6.30
CA TYR A 99 -18.88 7.91 5.71
C TYR A 99 -17.91 7.01 6.47
N ALA A 100 -18.16 5.70 6.42
CA ALA A 100 -17.27 4.66 6.92
C ALA A 100 -17.10 3.59 5.83
N PHE A 101 -15.94 3.58 5.19
CA PHE A 101 -15.65 2.66 4.09
C PHE A 101 -14.63 1.62 4.54
N LEU A 102 -14.93 0.36 4.26
CA LEU A 102 -14.06 -0.78 4.50
C LEU A 102 -13.78 -1.46 3.15
N GLY A 103 -12.57 -1.27 2.64
CA GLY A 103 -12.11 -1.90 1.41
C GLY A 103 -11.31 -3.16 1.70
N LEU A 104 -11.74 -4.28 1.14
CA LEU A 104 -11.04 -5.56 1.25
C LEU A 104 -10.30 -5.88 -0.06
N PRO A 105 -9.14 -6.56 -0.02
CA PRO A 105 -8.47 -7.02 -1.23
C PRO A 105 -9.41 -7.83 -2.12
N TYR A 106 -9.32 -7.64 -3.44
CA TYR A 106 -10.21 -8.33 -4.39
C TYR A 106 -10.19 -9.86 -4.26
N PHE A 107 -9.08 -10.45 -3.82
CA PHE A 107 -9.00 -11.91 -3.69
C PHE A 107 -9.70 -12.44 -2.41
N SER A 108 -10.22 -11.55 -1.55
CA SER A 108 -11.07 -11.93 -0.39
C SER A 108 -12.37 -12.64 -0.80
N ILE A 109 -12.76 -12.47 -2.06
CA ILE A 109 -13.97 -13.05 -2.66
C ILE A 109 -13.84 -14.59 -2.76
N PHE A 110 -12.63 -15.10 -3.00
CA PHE A 110 -12.39 -16.50 -3.37
C PHE A 110 -12.26 -17.39 -2.13
N SER A 111 -13.19 -18.35 -2.00
CA SER A 111 -13.14 -19.37 -0.96
C SER A 111 -12.17 -20.51 -1.34
N ASN A 112 -12.09 -20.81 -2.63
CA ASN A 112 -11.30 -21.91 -3.19
C ASN A 112 -10.57 -21.45 -4.46
N THR A 113 -9.51 -22.17 -4.81
CA THR A 113 -8.72 -21.90 -6.03
C THR A 113 -9.52 -22.08 -7.32
N LEU A 114 -10.55 -22.94 -7.29
CA LEU A 114 -11.44 -23.22 -8.44
C LEU A 114 -12.40 -22.05 -8.75
N GLU A 115 -12.67 -21.17 -7.79
CA GLU A 115 -13.53 -20.00 -8.00
C GLU A 115 -12.78 -18.86 -8.70
N ILE A 116 -11.45 -18.98 -8.84
CA ILE A 116 -10.63 -17.92 -9.42
C ILE A 116 -10.80 -17.96 -10.95
N PRO A 117 -11.31 -16.88 -11.57
CA PRO A 117 -11.46 -16.79 -13.02
C PRO A 117 -10.08 -16.69 -13.69
N VAL A 118 -9.53 -17.84 -14.06
CA VAL A 118 -8.19 -17.98 -14.68
C VAL A 118 -8.04 -17.14 -15.95
N ASP A 119 -9.13 -16.94 -16.69
CA ASP A 119 -9.14 -16.15 -17.93
C ASP A 119 -9.03 -14.64 -17.71
N SER A 120 -9.42 -14.16 -16.52
CA SER A 120 -9.39 -12.73 -16.17
C SER A 120 -8.13 -12.31 -15.40
N VAL A 121 -7.45 -13.28 -14.79
CA VAL A 121 -6.20 -13.04 -14.08
C VAL A 121 -5.08 -13.06 -15.11
N GLU A 122 -4.29 -11.97 -15.17
CA GLU A 122 -3.15 -11.91 -16.09
C GLU A 122 -2.07 -12.94 -15.70
N PHE A 123 -2.16 -14.12 -16.28
CA PHE A 123 -1.10 -15.12 -16.37
C PHE A 123 -0.30 -14.84 -17.66
N ASN A 124 1.01 -15.10 -17.64
CA ASN A 124 1.92 -14.82 -18.76
C ASN A 124 2.14 -13.32 -19.08
N SER A 125 2.26 -12.48 -18.05
CA SER A 125 2.71 -11.10 -18.24
C SER A 125 4.24 -11.00 -18.25
N ALA A 126 4.80 -9.89 -18.71
CA ALA A 126 6.25 -9.66 -18.68
C ALA A 126 6.85 -9.84 -17.26
N TYR A 127 6.07 -9.55 -16.21
CA TYR A 127 6.46 -9.68 -14.80
C TYR A 127 6.19 -11.07 -14.20
N PHE A 128 5.37 -11.88 -14.86
CA PHE A 128 5.02 -13.23 -14.43
C PHE A 128 4.81 -14.15 -15.66
N PRO A 129 5.91 -14.63 -16.27
CA PRO A 129 5.88 -15.43 -17.50
C PRO A 129 5.55 -16.91 -17.21
N HIS A 130 4.52 -17.14 -16.41
CA HIS A 130 4.11 -18.47 -15.96
C HIS A 130 2.62 -18.65 -16.16
N GLY A 131 2.26 -19.78 -16.78
CA GLY A 131 0.88 -20.17 -17.00
C GLY A 131 0.20 -20.63 -15.70
N PRO A 132 -1.14 -20.66 -15.67
CA PRO A 132 -1.92 -21.00 -14.47
C PRO A 132 -1.68 -22.43 -13.97
N TYR A 133 -1.36 -23.36 -14.88
CA TYR A 133 -1.09 -24.77 -14.56
C TYR A 133 0.37 -25.06 -14.19
N SER A 134 1.25 -24.06 -14.27
CA SER A 134 2.64 -24.22 -13.80
C SER A 134 2.67 -24.30 -12.27
N ARG A 135 3.72 -24.89 -11.69
CA ARG A 135 3.90 -24.93 -10.22
C ARG A 135 3.80 -23.54 -9.59
N LEU A 136 4.35 -22.52 -10.25
CA LEU A 136 4.29 -21.14 -9.80
C LEU A 136 2.91 -20.49 -9.99
N GLY A 137 2.19 -20.87 -11.06
CA GLY A 137 0.81 -20.47 -11.28
C GLY A 137 -0.12 -21.02 -10.20
N GLN A 138 0.01 -22.31 -9.87
CA GLN A 138 -0.71 -22.96 -8.78
C GLN A 138 -0.39 -22.31 -7.43
N GLN A 139 0.89 -22.03 -7.16
CA GLN A 139 1.30 -21.31 -5.95
C GLN A 139 0.69 -19.90 -5.87
N ARG A 140 0.59 -19.17 -6.98
CA ARG A 140 -0.11 -17.87 -7.03
C ARG A 140 -1.58 -18.02 -6.67
N LEU A 141 -2.27 -18.99 -7.28
CA LEU A 141 -3.70 -19.26 -7.03
C LEU A 141 -3.96 -19.62 -5.57
N GLU A 142 -3.13 -20.49 -4.98
CA GLU A 142 -3.20 -20.84 -3.57
C GLU A 142 -3.04 -19.62 -2.66
N LEU A 143 -2.09 -18.73 -2.97
CA LEU A 143 -1.88 -17.53 -2.17
C LEU A 143 -2.96 -16.45 -2.38
N MET A 144 -3.75 -16.52 -3.45
CA MET A 144 -4.91 -15.64 -3.61
C MET A 144 -6.06 -16.02 -2.66
N VAL A 145 -6.10 -17.25 -2.16
CA VAL A 145 -7.14 -17.68 -1.22
C VAL A 145 -6.77 -17.26 0.20
N ILE A 146 -7.52 -16.31 0.77
CA ILE A 146 -7.39 -15.94 2.19
C ILE A 146 -8.18 -16.97 3.03
N PRO A 147 -7.57 -17.59 4.05
CA PRO A 147 -8.29 -18.45 4.99
C PRO A 147 -9.43 -17.69 5.70
N GLU A 148 -10.53 -18.38 6.00
CA GLU A 148 -11.70 -17.74 6.61
C GLU A 148 -11.40 -17.13 8.00
N SER A 149 -10.59 -17.80 8.82
CA SER A 149 -10.13 -17.27 10.11
C SER A 149 -9.32 -15.98 9.95
N ALA A 150 -8.48 -15.90 8.93
CA ALA A 150 -7.70 -14.70 8.59
C ALA A 150 -8.60 -13.57 8.09
N LEU A 151 -9.64 -13.88 7.30
CA LEU A 151 -10.63 -12.91 6.84
C LEU A 151 -11.49 -12.36 8.00
N ARG A 152 -11.93 -13.21 8.93
CA ARG A 152 -12.63 -12.78 10.16
C ARG A 152 -11.80 -11.80 10.97
N PHE A 153 -10.52 -12.13 11.20
CA PHE A 153 -9.59 -11.23 11.88
C PHE A 153 -9.40 -9.92 11.14
N LEU A 154 -9.22 -9.97 9.81
CA LEU A 154 -9.03 -8.78 8.98
C LEU A 154 -10.22 -7.82 9.10
N ILE A 155 -11.44 -8.32 8.94
CA ILE A 155 -12.65 -7.50 9.05
C ILE A 155 -12.78 -6.92 10.46
N ALA A 156 -12.54 -7.71 11.52
CA ALA A 156 -12.57 -7.23 12.89
C ALA A 156 -11.54 -6.11 13.14
N ARG A 157 -10.31 -6.28 12.65
CA ARG A 157 -9.24 -5.28 12.73
C ARG A 157 -9.65 -3.97 12.07
N GLU A 158 -10.22 -4.03 10.87
CA GLU A 158 -10.64 -2.84 10.14
C GLU A 158 -11.86 -2.15 10.76
N LEU A 159 -12.80 -2.90 11.35
CA LEU A 159 -13.92 -2.33 12.13
C LEU A 159 -13.40 -1.58 13.38
N VAL A 160 -12.45 -2.16 14.11
CA VAL A 160 -11.79 -1.49 15.24
C VAL A 160 -11.12 -0.19 14.78
N ARG A 161 -10.45 -0.21 13.62
CA ARG A 161 -9.82 0.99 13.05
C ARG A 161 -10.83 2.07 12.69
N LEU A 162 -12.01 1.71 12.18
CA LEU A 162 -13.09 2.67 11.95
C LEU A 162 -13.64 3.30 13.24
N GLY A 163 -13.27 2.77 14.40
CA GLY A 163 -13.69 3.23 15.72
C GLY A 163 -14.86 2.44 16.30
N ALA A 164 -15.18 1.26 15.74
CA ALA A 164 -16.21 0.39 16.30
C ALA A 164 -15.87 0.01 17.76
N LYS A 165 -16.90 -0.02 18.60
CA LYS A 165 -16.79 -0.45 20.00
C LYS A 165 -17.06 -1.95 20.07
N THR A 166 -16.16 -2.70 20.70
CA THR A 166 -16.38 -4.11 20.98
C THR A 166 -17.53 -4.30 21.98
N SER A 167 -18.04 -5.51 22.09
CA SER A 167 -19.03 -5.90 23.10
C SER A 167 -18.57 -5.58 24.53
N SER A 168 -17.27 -5.72 24.82
CA SER A 168 -16.65 -5.36 26.10
C SER A 168 -16.44 -3.86 26.30
N GLY A 169 -16.76 -3.03 25.29
CA GLY A 169 -16.63 -1.56 25.35
C GLY A 169 -15.23 -1.03 25.01
N THR A 170 -14.28 -1.92 24.69
CA THR A 170 -12.96 -1.53 24.20
C THR A 170 -13.08 -0.95 22.79
N HIS A 171 -12.37 0.13 22.52
CA HIS A 171 -12.37 0.77 21.20
C HIS A 171 -11.08 1.54 20.98
N LEU A 172 -10.77 1.79 19.71
CA LEU A 172 -9.69 2.68 19.35
C LEU A 172 -10.22 4.12 19.28
N TYR A 173 -9.58 5.04 19.99
CA TYR A 173 -9.94 6.46 19.99
C TYR A 173 -9.65 7.15 18.64
N ALA A 174 -8.74 6.60 17.84
CA ALA A 174 -8.25 7.20 16.61
C ALA A 174 -8.82 6.48 15.38
N SER A 175 -9.78 7.11 14.69
CA SER A 175 -10.26 6.65 13.39
C SER A 175 -9.37 7.16 12.23
N PRO A 176 -9.47 6.59 11.01
CA PRO A 176 -8.77 7.09 9.83
C PRO A 176 -8.98 8.58 9.60
N ARG A 177 -10.21 9.08 9.80
CA ARG A 177 -10.49 10.52 9.71
C ARG A 177 -9.67 11.33 10.72
N THR A 178 -9.65 10.92 11.99
CA THR A 178 -8.87 11.60 13.03
C THR A 178 -7.38 11.57 12.69
N LYS A 179 -6.88 10.44 12.15
CA LYS A 179 -5.50 10.33 11.68
C LYS A 179 -5.19 11.29 10.52
N CYS A 180 -6.10 11.42 9.55
CA CYS A 180 -5.97 12.34 8.43
C CYS A 180 -5.92 13.80 8.91
N LEU A 181 -6.89 14.21 9.74
CA LEU A 181 -6.95 15.56 10.30
C LEU A 181 -5.75 15.89 11.19
N ALA A 182 -5.29 14.94 12.02
CA ALA A 182 -4.08 15.11 12.82
C ALA A 182 -2.83 15.27 11.94
N THR A 183 -2.79 14.62 10.78
CA THR A 183 -1.67 14.73 9.84
C THR A 183 -1.67 16.09 9.16
N ILE A 184 -2.80 16.52 8.60
CA ILE A 184 -2.93 17.82 7.93
C ILE A 184 -2.71 18.95 8.94
N GLY A 185 -3.39 18.89 10.09
CA GLY A 185 -3.21 19.86 11.18
C GLY A 185 -1.78 19.88 11.71
N GLY A 186 -1.14 18.72 11.78
CA GLY A 186 0.27 18.59 12.12
C GLY A 186 1.18 19.29 11.11
N MET A 187 0.99 19.06 9.82
CA MET A 187 1.80 19.69 8.76
C MET A 187 1.63 21.22 8.74
N ILE A 188 0.39 21.70 8.86
CA ILE A 188 0.09 23.14 8.93
C ILE A 188 0.70 23.74 10.20
N GLY A 189 0.51 23.08 11.34
CA GLY A 189 1.06 23.49 12.63
C GLY A 189 2.58 23.53 12.63
N GLY A 190 3.24 22.49 12.10
CA GLY A 190 4.69 22.41 11.96
C GLY A 190 5.26 23.49 11.02
N SER A 191 4.56 23.79 9.93
CA SER A 191 4.93 24.89 9.03
C SER A 191 4.77 26.26 9.71
N TYR A 192 3.71 26.44 10.49
CA TYR A 192 3.47 27.66 11.26
C TYR A 192 4.50 27.86 12.38
N THR A 193 4.84 26.82 13.13
CA THR A 193 5.88 26.90 14.18
C THR A 193 7.26 27.15 13.57
N ALA A 194 7.59 26.51 12.44
CA ALA A 194 8.80 26.80 11.69
C ALA A 194 8.88 28.28 11.26
N TYR A 195 7.77 28.82 10.76
CA TYR A 195 7.67 30.24 10.41
C TYR A 195 7.90 31.15 11.62
N GLN A 196 7.25 30.88 12.76
CA GLN A 196 7.43 31.69 13.97
C GLN A 196 8.86 31.62 14.51
N PHE A 197 9.47 30.43 14.46
CA PHE A 197 10.86 30.25 14.87
C PHE A 197 11.82 30.98 13.94
N ALA A 198 11.66 30.85 12.62
CA ALA A 198 12.44 31.59 11.63
C ALA A 198 12.29 33.11 11.80
N TYR A 199 11.08 33.58 12.10
CA TYR A 199 10.81 34.99 12.40
C TYR A 199 11.57 35.47 13.65
N ALA A 200 11.55 34.69 14.74
CA ALA A 200 12.27 35.00 15.97
C ALA A 200 13.79 35.02 15.75
N VAL A 201 14.34 34.00 15.09
CA VAL A 201 15.77 33.90 14.75
C VAL A 201 16.22 35.09 13.90
N ASN A 202 15.44 35.45 12.87
CA ASN A 202 15.75 36.61 12.03
C ASN A 202 15.74 37.93 12.81
N ARG A 203 14.89 38.08 13.83
CA ARG A 203 14.81 39.28 14.67
C ARG A 203 15.98 39.36 15.67
N ILE A 204 16.31 38.24 16.32
CA ILE A 204 17.39 38.17 17.32
C ILE A 204 18.76 38.43 16.66
N TYR A 205 19.04 37.75 15.55
CA TYR A 205 20.35 37.80 14.90
C TYR A 205 20.46 38.87 13.80
N ARG A 206 19.39 39.62 13.54
CA ARG A 206 19.28 40.61 12.45
C ARG A 206 19.82 40.06 11.13
N LEU A 207 19.42 38.84 10.77
CA LEU A 207 20.01 38.08 9.66
C LEU A 207 19.97 38.86 8.34
N ARG A 208 18.94 39.68 8.11
CA ARG A 208 18.83 40.54 6.93
C ARG A 208 20.01 41.49 6.72
N GLU A 209 20.62 41.99 7.79
CA GLU A 209 21.72 42.96 7.74
C GLU A 209 23.07 42.26 7.64
N ARG A 210 23.16 41.00 8.11
CA ARG A 210 24.43 40.28 8.29
C ARG A 210 24.67 39.16 7.27
N THR A 211 23.63 38.69 6.59
CA THR A 211 23.72 37.49 5.74
C THR A 211 23.08 37.69 4.37
N LEU A 212 23.69 37.05 3.36
CA LEU A 212 23.19 37.04 2.00
C LEU A 212 21.80 36.40 1.91
N LEU A 213 21.01 36.82 0.93
CA LEU A 213 19.68 36.26 0.66
C LEU A 213 19.65 34.73 0.48
N PRO A 214 20.55 34.09 -0.31
CA PRO A 214 20.55 32.64 -0.45
C PRO A 214 20.79 31.90 0.87
N SER A 215 21.73 32.36 1.71
CA SER A 215 22.00 31.73 3.01
C SER A 215 20.79 31.80 3.94
N ARG A 216 20.02 32.88 3.89
CA ARG A 216 18.78 33.03 4.67
C ARG A 216 17.67 32.10 4.18
N LEU A 217 17.50 31.98 2.86
CA LEU A 217 16.54 31.03 2.29
C LEU A 217 16.90 29.60 2.66
N LEU A 218 18.18 29.23 2.59
CA LEU A 218 18.67 27.91 2.99
C LEU A 218 18.39 27.65 4.47
N LEU A 219 18.67 28.62 5.35
CA LEU A 219 18.37 28.50 6.78
C LEU A 219 16.87 28.32 7.05
N TYR A 220 16.01 29.11 6.41
CA TYR A 220 14.55 29.01 6.59
C TYR A 220 13.99 27.70 6.02
N ALA A 221 14.52 27.24 4.89
CA ALA A 221 14.19 25.93 4.33
C ALA A 221 14.62 24.81 5.29
N PHE A 222 15.83 24.89 5.84
CA PHE A 222 16.33 23.92 6.81
C PHE A 222 15.45 23.85 8.07
N ILE A 223 15.10 25.00 8.67
CA ILE A 223 14.18 25.06 9.82
C ILE A 223 12.83 24.42 9.49
N SER A 224 12.28 24.74 8.31
CA SER A 224 10.99 24.20 7.87
C SER A 224 11.04 22.69 7.65
N LEU A 225 12.11 22.19 7.01
CA LEU A 225 12.33 20.77 6.79
C LEU A 225 12.49 20.01 8.11
N VAL A 226 13.25 20.54 9.06
CA VAL A 226 13.43 19.92 10.39
C VAL A 226 12.12 19.88 11.17
N ALA A 227 11.33 20.95 11.14
CA ALA A 227 10.03 21.00 11.80
C ALA A 227 9.03 19.99 11.19
N LEU A 228 8.93 19.95 9.86
CA LEU A 228 8.08 19.00 9.15
C LEU A 228 8.53 17.56 9.38
N PHE A 229 9.84 17.31 9.37
CA PHE A 229 10.41 16.01 9.67
C PHE A 229 10.09 15.56 11.09
N SER A 230 10.27 16.43 12.09
CA SER A 230 9.95 16.12 13.49
C SER A 230 8.46 15.81 13.68
N GLN A 231 7.59 16.60 13.05
CA GLN A 231 6.14 16.35 13.08
C GLN A 231 5.79 15.00 12.42
N TYR A 232 6.42 14.70 11.30
CA TYR A 232 6.24 13.43 10.61
C TYR A 232 6.65 12.24 11.49
N GLN A 233 7.75 12.34 12.24
CA GLN A 233 8.19 11.30 13.17
C GLN A 233 7.16 11.02 14.28
N VAL A 234 6.61 12.07 14.90
CA VAL A 234 5.58 11.94 15.93
C VAL A 234 4.34 11.25 15.37
N LEU A 235 3.90 11.66 14.17
CA LEU A 235 2.75 11.06 13.50
C LEU A 235 3.00 9.59 13.15
N LEU A 236 4.18 9.22 12.67
CA LEU A 236 4.54 7.83 12.40
C LEU A 236 4.51 6.97 13.66
N ALA A 237 5.09 7.46 14.77
CA ALA A 237 5.08 6.74 16.04
C ALA A 237 3.64 6.51 16.55
N TRP A 238 2.78 7.52 16.45
CA TRP A 238 1.38 7.42 16.83
C TRP A 238 0.58 6.46 15.93
N ARG A 239 0.80 6.49 14.61
CA ARG A 239 0.20 5.56 13.65
C ARG A 239 0.62 4.12 13.93
N ARG A 240 1.90 3.89 14.19
CA ARG A 240 2.45 2.58 14.59
C ARG A 240 1.77 2.06 15.86
N HIS A 241 1.66 2.90 16.89
CA HIS A 241 0.95 2.53 18.13
C HIS A 241 -0.51 2.15 17.85
N SER A 242 -1.21 2.95 17.03
CA SER A 242 -2.61 2.71 16.67
C SER A 242 -2.81 1.39 15.92
N CYS A 243 -1.87 0.99 15.06
CA CYS A 243 -1.90 -0.29 14.37
C CYS A 243 -1.82 -1.47 15.34
N PHE A 244 -0.83 -1.44 16.23
CA PHE A 244 -0.67 -2.50 17.24
C PHE A 244 -1.84 -2.55 18.22
N ALA A 245 -2.43 -1.41 18.55
CA ALA A 245 -3.63 -1.35 19.37
C ALA A 245 -4.82 -2.00 18.65
N ALA A 246 -5.02 -1.72 17.36
CA ALA A 246 -6.08 -2.34 16.57
C ALA A 246 -5.92 -3.86 16.50
N ASP A 247 -4.72 -4.36 16.22
CA ASP A 247 -4.41 -5.81 16.19
C ASP A 247 -4.69 -6.46 17.55
N ARG A 248 -4.26 -5.82 18.63
CA ARG A 248 -4.49 -6.33 19.99
C ARG A 248 -5.98 -6.39 20.34
N ILE A 249 -6.75 -5.36 20.01
CA ILE A 249 -8.19 -5.32 20.28
C ILE A 249 -8.91 -6.40 19.47
N ALA A 250 -8.60 -6.54 18.18
CA ALA A 250 -9.19 -7.57 17.33
C ALA A 250 -8.84 -8.99 17.81
N ALA A 251 -7.59 -9.22 18.19
CA ALA A 251 -7.15 -10.50 18.74
C ALA A 251 -7.73 -10.81 20.14
N SER A 252 -8.19 -9.79 20.87
CA SER A 252 -8.80 -9.96 22.19
C SER A 252 -10.30 -10.30 22.17
N LEU A 253 -10.91 -10.39 20.98
CA LEU A 253 -12.34 -10.73 20.85
C LEU A 253 -12.61 -12.18 21.24
N ASP A 254 -11.81 -13.10 20.71
CA ASP A 254 -11.87 -14.54 21.00
C ASP A 254 -10.56 -15.22 20.54
N GLU A 255 -10.27 -16.43 21.04
CA GLU A 255 -9.07 -17.20 20.69
C GLU A 255 -9.01 -17.52 19.19
N SER A 256 -10.16 -17.72 18.55
CA SER A 256 -10.25 -17.89 17.10
C SER A 256 -9.71 -16.68 16.31
N TYR A 257 -9.89 -15.46 16.82
CA TYR A 257 -9.37 -14.23 16.19
C TYR A 257 -7.86 -14.08 16.39
N LEU A 258 -7.32 -14.51 17.53
CA LEU A 258 -5.88 -14.54 17.74
C LEU A 258 -5.20 -15.47 16.73
N HIS A 259 -5.73 -16.69 16.56
CA HIS A 259 -5.24 -17.62 15.53
C HIS A 259 -5.46 -17.08 14.10
N GLY A 260 -6.60 -16.43 13.85
CA GLY A 260 -6.88 -15.74 12.59
C GLY A 260 -5.84 -14.66 12.26
N GLY A 261 -5.42 -13.87 13.26
CA GLY A 261 -4.39 -12.85 13.09
C GLY A 261 -3.01 -13.43 12.79
N LEU A 262 -2.64 -14.54 13.44
CA LEU A 262 -1.42 -15.27 13.12
C LEU A 262 -1.44 -15.78 11.67
N ALA A 263 -2.52 -16.45 11.29
CA ALA A 263 -2.70 -16.98 9.93
C ALA A 263 -2.67 -15.88 8.86
N TYR A 264 -3.29 -14.73 9.16
CA TYR A 264 -3.32 -13.59 8.25
C TYR A 264 -1.92 -13.02 7.98
N TYR A 265 -1.14 -12.72 9.03
CA TYR A 265 0.19 -12.14 8.83
C TYR A 265 1.20 -13.15 8.25
N GLU A 266 1.06 -14.45 8.56
CA GLU A 266 1.87 -15.50 7.92
C GLU A 266 1.53 -15.66 6.44
N TRP A 267 0.24 -15.64 6.08
CA TRP A 267 -0.20 -15.56 4.69
C TRP A 267 0.37 -14.31 3.99
N ARG A 268 0.29 -13.14 4.63
CA ARG A 268 0.77 -11.86 4.09
C ARG A 268 2.26 -11.89 3.78
N LEU A 269 3.07 -12.44 4.68
CA LEU A 269 4.51 -12.57 4.48
C LEU A 269 4.84 -13.53 3.32
N ARG A 270 4.08 -14.63 3.17
CA ARG A 270 4.23 -15.55 2.03
C ARG A 270 3.88 -14.88 0.71
N TRP A 271 2.77 -14.16 0.65
CA TRP A 271 2.37 -13.37 -0.53
C TRP A 271 3.44 -12.35 -0.93
N ASN A 272 3.92 -11.57 0.04
CA ASN A 272 4.96 -10.56 -0.22
C ASN A 272 6.27 -11.20 -0.68
N ARG A 273 6.68 -12.31 -0.07
CA ARG A 273 7.90 -13.04 -0.48
C ARG A 273 7.80 -13.57 -1.90
N PHE A 274 6.66 -14.18 -2.25
CA PHE A 274 6.40 -14.68 -3.59
C PHE A 274 6.63 -13.59 -4.64
N TRP A 275 6.01 -12.41 -4.47
CA TRP A 275 6.17 -11.30 -5.41
C TRP A 275 7.55 -10.66 -5.39
N TYR A 276 8.23 -10.60 -4.24
CA TYR A 276 9.61 -10.11 -4.17
C TYR A 276 10.54 -10.98 -5.04
N GLU A 277 10.47 -12.30 -4.92
CA GLU A 277 11.31 -13.23 -5.66
C GLU A 277 11.08 -13.10 -7.18
N ARG A 278 9.82 -13.03 -7.62
CA ARG A 278 9.49 -12.83 -9.05
C ARG A 278 10.03 -11.52 -9.59
N PHE A 279 9.89 -10.45 -8.82
CA PHE A 279 10.39 -9.14 -9.22
C PHE A 279 11.93 -9.09 -9.29
N ALA A 280 12.61 -9.75 -8.36
CA ALA A 280 14.07 -9.87 -8.38
C ALA A 280 14.56 -10.65 -9.61
N GLU A 281 13.90 -11.76 -9.95
CA GLU A 281 14.18 -12.54 -11.16
C GLU A 281 13.99 -11.71 -12.43
N PHE A 282 12.86 -10.99 -12.54
CA PHE A 282 12.58 -10.11 -13.68
C PHE A 282 13.68 -9.05 -13.86
N GLN A 283 14.14 -8.41 -12.79
CA GLN A 283 15.23 -7.42 -12.87
C GLN A 283 16.56 -8.03 -13.28
N MET A 284 16.88 -9.24 -12.80
CA MET A 284 18.09 -9.96 -13.19
C MET A 284 18.06 -10.28 -14.69
N ASN A 285 16.93 -10.78 -15.18
CA ASN A 285 16.71 -11.07 -16.59
C ASN A 285 16.82 -9.81 -17.45
N GLN A 286 16.23 -8.68 -17.04
CA GLN A 286 16.37 -7.41 -17.76
C GLN A 286 17.83 -6.92 -17.82
N LYS A 287 18.58 -7.03 -16.72
CA LYS A 287 20.01 -6.66 -16.70
C LYS A 287 20.84 -7.56 -17.60
N GLU A 288 20.52 -8.85 -17.64
CA GLU A 288 21.18 -9.81 -18.52
C GLU A 288 20.88 -9.50 -20.00
N ILE A 289 19.62 -9.21 -20.33
CA ILE A 289 19.23 -8.79 -21.68
C ILE A 289 19.95 -7.49 -22.07
N ALA A 290 20.01 -6.50 -21.18
CA ALA A 290 20.73 -5.25 -21.42
C ALA A 290 22.23 -5.49 -21.65
N ARG A 291 22.85 -6.39 -20.87
CA ARG A 291 24.25 -6.80 -21.06
C ARG A 291 24.47 -7.50 -22.39
N LYS A 292 23.59 -8.43 -22.78
CA LYS A 292 23.64 -9.12 -24.08
C LYS A 292 23.50 -8.11 -25.22
N LYS A 293 22.50 -7.22 -25.19
CA LYS A 293 22.34 -6.14 -26.18
C LYS A 293 23.58 -5.24 -26.29
N GLN A 294 24.22 -4.89 -25.18
CA GLN A 294 25.47 -4.11 -25.17
C GLN A 294 26.68 -4.89 -25.74
N ALA A 295 26.68 -6.22 -25.65
CA ALA A 295 27.72 -7.08 -26.20
C ALA A 295 27.59 -7.33 -27.72
N GLY A 296 26.65 -6.66 -28.42
CA GLY A 296 26.39 -6.90 -29.84
C GLY A 296 25.76 -8.27 -30.12
N PHE A 297 25.10 -8.83 -29.10
CA PHE A 297 24.45 -10.14 -29.18
C PHE A 297 23.20 -10.07 -30.06
N ASP A 298 23.18 -10.87 -31.12
CA ASP A 298 22.03 -11.07 -32.00
C ASP A 298 21.32 -12.39 -31.62
N PRO A 299 20.15 -12.32 -30.95
CA PRO A 299 19.45 -13.51 -30.45
C PRO A 299 19.02 -14.48 -31.56
N VAL A 300 18.87 -13.98 -32.80
CA VAL A 300 18.48 -14.81 -33.95
C VAL A 300 19.63 -15.74 -34.36
N LEU A 301 20.88 -15.26 -34.26
CA LEU A 301 22.08 -16.00 -34.62
C LEU A 301 22.38 -17.14 -33.66
N GLU A 302 22.16 -16.97 -32.35
CA GLU A 302 22.35 -18.05 -31.37
C GLU A 302 21.26 -19.13 -31.50
N TYR A 303 20.01 -18.74 -31.74
CA TYR A 303 18.93 -19.70 -32.00
C TYR A 303 19.17 -20.53 -33.27
N GLN A 304 19.67 -19.88 -34.35
CA GLN A 304 20.07 -20.59 -35.56
C GLN A 304 21.26 -21.53 -35.32
N GLN A 305 22.19 -21.16 -34.43
CA GLN A 305 23.33 -21.99 -34.05
C GLN A 305 22.92 -23.16 -33.14
N GLU A 306 21.95 -22.97 -32.24
CA GLU A 306 21.37 -24.04 -31.41
C GLU A 306 20.55 -25.01 -32.27
N GLU A 307 19.71 -24.52 -33.19
CA GLU A 307 19.03 -25.38 -34.16
C GLU A 307 20.03 -26.16 -35.04
N ALA A 308 21.12 -25.53 -35.47
CA ALA A 308 22.16 -26.19 -36.25
C ALA A 308 22.89 -27.29 -35.43
N LYS A 309 23.12 -27.06 -34.13
CA LYS A 309 23.69 -28.06 -33.19
C LYS A 309 22.73 -29.21 -32.91
N VAL A 310 21.44 -28.94 -32.74
CA VAL A 310 20.40 -29.97 -32.55
C VAL A 310 20.23 -30.82 -33.82
N LYS A 311 20.28 -30.20 -35.01
CA LYS A 311 20.25 -30.89 -36.31
C LYS A 311 21.51 -31.71 -36.60
N THR A 312 22.67 -31.35 -36.04
CA THR A 312 23.91 -32.14 -36.18
C THR A 312 24.03 -33.28 -35.15
N THR A 313 23.34 -33.18 -34.02
CA THR A 313 23.40 -34.20 -32.96
C THR A 313 22.35 -35.31 -33.15
N ASN A 314 21.23 -35.02 -33.82
CA ASN A 314 20.21 -36.02 -34.14
C ASN A 314 20.19 -36.32 -35.65
N GLY A 315 20.84 -37.43 -36.03
CA GLY A 315 20.59 -38.07 -37.33
C GLY A 315 19.12 -38.51 -37.48
N PRO A 316 18.65 -38.80 -38.70
CA PRO A 316 17.22 -38.94 -38.99
C PRO A 316 16.69 -40.27 -38.46
N SER A 317 16.24 -40.30 -37.20
CA SER A 317 15.40 -41.40 -36.72
C SER A 317 14.46 -40.98 -35.59
N SER A 318 13.23 -41.46 -35.71
CA SER A 318 12.13 -41.47 -34.75
C SER A 318 11.39 -40.16 -34.45
N LYS A 319 10.27 -39.99 -35.17
CA LYS A 319 9.03 -39.55 -34.54
C LYS A 319 8.64 -40.61 -33.50
N ALA A 320 8.76 -40.31 -32.20
CA ALA A 320 7.90 -40.81 -31.13
C ALA A 320 8.35 -40.25 -29.76
N GLY A 321 7.46 -39.53 -29.08
CA GLY A 321 7.44 -39.45 -27.61
C GLY A 321 8.30 -38.35 -26.96
N ARG A 322 7.79 -37.11 -26.95
CA ARG A 322 7.94 -36.18 -25.82
C ARG A 322 6.83 -35.12 -25.89
N ILE A 323 5.71 -35.43 -25.27
CA ILE A 323 4.72 -34.43 -24.85
C ILE A 323 5.19 -34.04 -23.46
N ASP A 324 6.02 -33.01 -23.33
CA ASP A 324 6.36 -32.36 -22.04
C ASP A 324 7.21 -31.09 -22.22
N GLU A 325 7.00 -30.31 -23.28
CA GLU A 325 7.54 -28.96 -23.38
C GLU A 325 6.43 -28.03 -23.84
N TYR A 326 5.77 -27.40 -22.87
CA TYR A 326 4.87 -26.28 -23.14
C TYR A 326 5.68 -25.17 -23.82
N TYR A 327 5.28 -24.89 -25.06
CA TYR A 327 5.79 -23.84 -25.94
C TYR A 327 5.72 -22.48 -25.22
N LEU A 328 6.86 -21.93 -24.79
CA LEU A 328 6.96 -20.52 -24.40
C LEU A 328 6.86 -19.68 -25.69
N PRO A 329 6.00 -18.66 -25.77
CA PRO A 329 6.05 -17.70 -26.87
C PRO A 329 7.45 -17.09 -26.88
N THR A 330 8.12 -17.18 -28.02
CA THR A 330 9.45 -16.64 -28.24
C THR A 330 9.45 -15.15 -27.92
N TYR A 331 10.38 -14.74 -27.05
CA TYR A 331 10.58 -13.37 -26.56
C TYR A 331 10.63 -12.27 -27.64
N ALA A 332 10.76 -12.63 -28.92
CA ALA A 332 10.69 -11.74 -30.06
C ALA A 332 9.30 -11.13 -30.27
N ALA A 333 8.21 -11.89 -30.05
CA ALA A 333 6.84 -11.36 -30.22
C ALA A 333 6.48 -10.30 -29.15
N ALA A 334 6.99 -10.46 -27.93
CA ALA A 334 6.82 -9.47 -26.86
C ALA A 334 7.76 -8.25 -27.01
N ALA A 335 8.86 -8.40 -27.75
CA ALA A 335 9.77 -7.29 -28.06
C ALA A 335 9.25 -6.43 -29.22
N GLU A 336 8.60 -7.04 -30.21
CA GLU A 336 7.93 -6.32 -31.31
C GLU A 336 6.74 -5.48 -30.81
N GLU A 337 5.98 -5.97 -29.81
CA GLU A 337 4.95 -5.16 -29.15
C GLU A 337 5.53 -3.96 -28.38
N MET A 338 6.76 -4.05 -27.85
CA MET A 338 7.40 -2.90 -27.17
C MET A 338 7.99 -1.86 -28.12
N GLU A 339 8.34 -2.21 -29.36
CA GLU A 339 8.87 -1.26 -30.35
C GLU A 339 7.77 -0.62 -31.23
N GLY A 340 6.60 -1.25 -31.36
CA GLY A 340 5.47 -0.75 -32.17
C GLY A 340 4.64 0.38 -31.57
N ASP A 341 4.75 0.65 -30.26
CA ASP A 341 3.82 1.54 -29.54
C ASP A 341 4.16 3.05 -29.62
N ASN A 342 5.07 3.44 -30.52
CA ASN A 342 5.45 4.84 -30.77
C ASN A 342 4.61 5.54 -31.86
N HIS A 343 3.57 4.89 -32.41
CA HIS A 343 2.66 5.52 -33.35
C HIS A 343 1.20 5.56 -32.85
N LYS A 344 0.83 6.77 -32.40
CA LYS A 344 -0.53 7.28 -32.18
C LYS A 344 -1.63 6.47 -32.87
N THR A 345 -2.48 5.82 -32.07
CA THR A 345 -3.91 5.74 -32.36
C THR A 345 -4.70 6.19 -31.13
N ASN A 346 -5.21 7.41 -31.21
CA ASN A 346 -6.38 7.82 -30.44
C ASN A 346 -7.57 6.96 -30.88
N ALA A 347 -8.45 6.66 -29.91
CA ALA A 347 -9.79 6.07 -30.04
C ALA A 347 -9.88 4.56 -29.75
N SER A 348 -9.76 4.20 -28.48
CA SER A 348 -10.93 3.69 -27.75
C SER A 348 -10.74 3.99 -26.26
N THR A 349 -11.79 4.57 -25.68
CA THR A 349 -11.96 4.79 -24.25
C THR A 349 -12.19 3.43 -23.59
N GLY A 350 -11.14 2.61 -23.50
CA GLY A 350 -11.17 1.26 -22.97
C GLY A 350 -10.28 1.16 -21.76
N GLN A 351 -10.91 0.95 -20.60
CA GLN A 351 -10.37 0.39 -19.36
C GLN A 351 -8.87 0.56 -19.08
N LYS A 352 -8.59 1.35 -18.03
CA LYS A 352 -7.35 1.24 -17.25
C LYS A 352 -7.28 -0.14 -16.56
N THR A 353 -7.05 -1.22 -17.30
CA THR A 353 -6.58 -2.51 -16.75
C THR A 353 -5.11 -2.42 -16.30
N GLY A 354 -4.39 -1.36 -16.68
CA GLY A 354 -3.01 -1.08 -16.28
C GLY A 354 -2.78 -0.66 -14.82
N ARG A 355 -3.50 -1.23 -13.84
CA ARG A 355 -3.18 -1.06 -12.41
C ARG A 355 -2.52 -2.29 -11.77
N GLU A 356 -2.53 -3.45 -12.45
CA GLU A 356 -1.68 -4.58 -12.05
C GLU A 356 -0.19 -4.32 -12.39
N SER A 357 0.10 -3.41 -13.33
CA SER A 357 1.46 -3.07 -13.78
C SER A 357 2.25 -2.13 -12.86
N SER A 358 1.70 -1.73 -11.71
CA SER A 358 2.41 -0.91 -10.71
C SER A 358 2.86 -1.70 -9.48
N TYR A 359 3.05 -3.02 -9.60
CA TYR A 359 3.76 -3.79 -8.57
C TYR A 359 5.27 -3.51 -8.64
N SER A 360 5.67 -2.27 -8.33
CA SER A 360 7.07 -1.93 -8.07
C SER A 360 7.44 -2.48 -6.68
N ALA A 361 7.72 -3.79 -6.61
CA ALA A 361 8.06 -4.46 -5.36
C ALA A 361 9.34 -3.88 -4.71
N HIS A 362 10.23 -3.28 -5.50
CA HIS A 362 11.58 -2.90 -5.07
C HIS A 362 11.66 -1.82 -3.97
N PRO A 363 10.90 -0.70 -4.00
CA PRO A 363 10.90 0.23 -2.87
C PRO A 363 10.04 -0.25 -1.69
N ARG A 364 9.15 -1.24 -1.89
CA ARG A 364 8.17 -1.65 -0.87
C ARG A 364 8.61 -2.85 -0.04
N LEU A 365 9.40 -3.79 -0.57
CA LEU A 365 9.71 -5.06 0.10
C LEU A 365 11.23 -5.24 0.34
N ARG A 366 11.58 -5.98 1.39
CA ARG A 366 12.92 -6.52 1.63
C ARG A 366 13.01 -7.94 1.07
N ALA A 367 14.23 -8.46 0.92
CA ALA A 367 14.46 -9.82 0.43
C ALA A 367 13.78 -10.92 1.24
N SER A 368 13.46 -10.65 2.51
CA SER A 368 12.71 -11.54 3.38
C SER A 368 11.19 -11.52 3.16
N GLY A 369 10.67 -10.73 2.22
CA GLY A 369 9.22 -10.47 2.06
C GLY A 369 8.64 -9.48 3.09
N VAL A 370 9.49 -8.92 3.95
CA VAL A 370 9.09 -7.91 4.94
C VAL A 370 8.87 -6.57 4.24
N GLU A 371 7.75 -5.92 4.54
CA GLU A 371 7.45 -4.60 4.02
C GLU A 371 8.41 -3.56 4.60
N ARG A 372 9.02 -2.73 3.74
CA ARG A 372 9.81 -1.56 4.15
C ARG A 372 8.92 -0.45 4.74
N TRP A 373 7.63 -0.48 4.40
CA TRP A 373 6.60 0.51 4.76
C TRP A 373 5.32 -0.22 5.15
N ALA A 374 4.63 0.21 6.21
CA ALA A 374 3.40 -0.45 6.66
C ALA A 374 2.33 -0.31 5.59
N GLY A 375 2.01 -1.42 4.94
CA GLY A 375 1.05 -1.48 3.86
C GLY A 375 -0.40 -1.68 4.30
N ASP A 376 -0.61 -2.49 5.34
CA ASP A 376 -1.95 -2.91 5.77
C ASP A 376 -2.77 -1.79 6.41
N GLY A 377 -3.57 -1.09 5.60
CA GLY A 377 -4.62 -0.14 5.99
C GLY A 377 -4.17 1.17 6.64
N ASP A 378 -2.87 1.47 6.66
CA ASP A 378 -2.35 2.80 7.00
C ASP A 378 -1.95 3.61 5.74
N GLY A 379 -2.08 3.00 4.55
CA GLY A 379 -1.69 3.56 3.26
C GLY A 379 -2.63 4.62 2.68
N LEU A 380 -3.74 4.97 3.34
CA LEU A 380 -4.76 5.91 2.81
C LEU A 380 -4.99 7.14 3.68
N ALA A 381 -3.93 7.58 4.35
CA ALA A 381 -3.95 8.84 5.03
C ALA A 381 -2.99 9.77 4.32
N PHE A 382 -3.51 10.86 3.74
CA PHE A 382 -2.80 12.04 3.23
C PHE A 382 -1.37 12.08 3.76
N GLY A 383 -0.39 11.68 2.95
CA GLY A 383 0.98 11.59 3.45
C GLY A 383 1.96 10.85 2.56
N LEU A 384 3.23 11.17 2.77
CA LEU A 384 4.38 10.63 2.02
C LEU A 384 4.48 9.10 2.11
N THR A 385 4.01 8.51 3.22
CA THR A 385 3.92 7.06 3.43
C THR A 385 3.06 6.34 2.39
N GLU A 386 1.97 6.95 1.91
CA GLU A 386 1.11 6.38 0.86
C GLU A 386 1.86 6.33 -0.48
N SER A 387 2.48 7.45 -0.86
CA SER A 387 3.32 7.52 -2.06
C SER A 387 4.48 6.53 -2.00
N LEU A 388 5.01 6.27 -0.80
CA LEU A 388 6.06 5.27 -0.55
C LEU A 388 5.53 3.82 -0.61
N THR A 389 4.34 3.53 -0.07
CA THR A 389 3.73 2.19 -0.10
C THR A 389 3.22 1.79 -1.49
N VAL A 390 2.87 2.77 -2.33
CA VAL A 390 2.49 2.57 -3.74
C VAL A 390 3.72 2.60 -4.67
N GLY A 391 4.90 2.95 -4.15
CA GLY A 391 6.15 2.95 -4.92
C GLY A 391 6.28 4.11 -5.92
N VAL A 392 5.51 5.19 -5.74
CA VAL A 392 5.53 6.40 -6.58
C VAL A 392 6.76 7.28 -6.27
N VAL A 393 7.42 7.05 -5.14
CA VAL A 393 8.59 7.81 -4.70
C VAL A 393 9.90 7.21 -5.25
N PRO A 394 10.82 8.04 -5.80
CA PRO A 394 12.13 7.58 -6.25
C PRO A 394 12.91 6.82 -5.15
N SER A 395 13.54 5.71 -5.54
CA SER A 395 14.33 4.83 -4.67
C SER A 395 15.27 5.54 -3.66
N PRO A 396 16.08 6.56 -4.03
CA PRO A 396 16.96 7.23 -3.06
C PRO A 396 16.20 8.03 -2.00
N LEU A 397 15.09 8.67 -2.38
CA LEU A 397 14.24 9.41 -1.45
C LEU A 397 13.51 8.45 -0.51
N ALA A 398 13.02 7.33 -1.04
CA ALA A 398 12.45 6.25 -0.24
C ALA A 398 13.47 5.68 0.75
N TRP A 399 14.71 5.40 0.33
CA TRP A 399 15.75 4.91 1.23
C TRP A 399 16.05 5.89 2.38
N LEU A 400 16.21 7.18 2.07
CA LEU A 400 16.49 8.21 3.08
C LEU A 400 15.37 8.33 4.11
N LEU A 401 14.11 8.27 3.67
CA LEU A 401 12.96 8.30 4.56
C LEU A 401 12.83 7.00 5.36
N GLY A 402 13.27 5.88 4.79
CA GLY A 402 13.29 4.54 5.40
C GLY A 402 14.22 4.45 6.61
N LEU A 403 15.26 5.28 6.68
CA LEU A 403 16.15 5.37 7.84
C LEU A 403 15.44 5.88 9.10
N PHE A 404 14.39 6.67 8.91
CA PHE A 404 13.69 7.36 9.99
C PHE A 404 12.25 6.91 10.14
N SER A 405 11.86 5.80 9.54
CA SER A 405 10.51 5.27 9.66
C SER A 405 10.59 3.83 10.12
N SER A 406 9.91 3.54 11.23
CA SER A 406 9.69 2.17 11.68
C SER A 406 8.19 1.90 11.62
N PRO A 407 7.65 1.56 10.44
CA PRO A 407 6.26 1.21 10.31
C PRO A 407 5.93 -0.05 11.13
N ALA A 408 4.67 -0.24 11.50
CA ALA A 408 4.19 -1.52 12.00
C ALA A 408 4.06 -2.51 10.84
N ASP A 409 5.19 -3.07 10.39
CA ASP A 409 5.24 -4.08 9.33
C ASP A 409 4.59 -5.41 9.76
N SER A 410 4.30 -6.26 8.77
CA SER A 410 3.62 -7.55 9.00
C SER A 410 4.40 -8.48 9.93
N LEU A 411 5.74 -8.41 9.94
CA LEU A 411 6.59 -9.24 10.79
C LEU A 411 6.50 -8.83 12.26
N LEU A 412 6.67 -7.53 12.57
CA LEU A 412 6.55 -7.00 13.93
C LEU A 412 5.14 -7.23 14.51
N ARG A 413 4.11 -7.14 13.66
CA ARG A 413 2.74 -7.44 14.07
C ARG A 413 2.55 -8.92 14.38
N LEU A 414 3.08 -9.81 13.53
CA LEU A 414 3.08 -11.25 13.77
C LEU A 414 3.80 -11.62 15.08
N GLU A 415 5.01 -11.10 15.30
CA GLU A 415 5.79 -11.35 16.52
C GLU A 415 5.05 -10.91 17.79
N ARG A 416 4.36 -9.76 17.74
CA ARG A 416 3.54 -9.29 18.87
C ARG A 416 2.35 -10.20 19.14
N LEU A 417 1.65 -10.66 18.10
CA LEU A 417 0.55 -11.62 18.27
C LEU A 417 1.07 -12.96 18.81
N LYS A 418 2.23 -13.44 18.35
CA LYS A 418 2.89 -14.63 18.90
C LYS A 418 3.24 -14.46 20.38
N ALA A 419 3.74 -13.29 20.77
CA ALA A 419 4.02 -12.98 22.17
C ALA A 419 2.75 -12.94 23.03
N ILE A 420 1.62 -12.47 22.49
CA ILE A 420 0.32 -12.51 23.17
C ILE A 420 -0.14 -13.96 23.34
N ALA A 421 -0.06 -14.78 22.29
CA ALA A 421 -0.41 -16.21 22.34
C ALA A 421 0.44 -16.98 23.36
N ALA A 422 1.76 -16.76 23.35
CA ALA A 422 2.68 -17.41 24.29
C ALA A 422 2.38 -17.06 25.76
N ARG A 423 2.03 -15.79 26.03
CA ARG A 423 1.62 -15.36 27.38
C ARG A 423 0.32 -16.02 27.82
N ALA A 424 -0.69 -16.04 26.95
CA ALA A 424 -1.97 -16.70 27.24
C ALA A 424 -1.79 -18.20 27.53
N GLN A 425 -0.90 -18.87 26.80
CA GLN A 425 -0.58 -20.28 27.03
C GLN A 425 0.17 -20.50 28.36
N THR A 426 1.03 -19.57 28.75
CA THR A 426 1.74 -19.63 30.03
C THR A 426 0.77 -19.47 31.21
N GLU A 427 -0.14 -18.49 31.12
CA GLU A 427 -1.17 -18.25 32.15
C GLU A 427 -2.12 -19.45 32.33
N ARG A 428 -2.44 -20.17 31.25
CA ARG A 428 -3.25 -21.40 31.31
C ARG A 428 -2.54 -22.57 31.99
N ASN A 429 -1.20 -22.63 31.91
CA ASN A 429 -0.43 -23.72 32.52
C ASN A 429 -0.12 -23.48 34.02
N THR A 430 -0.41 -22.27 34.52
CA THR A 430 -0.16 -21.87 35.92
C THR A 430 -1.41 -21.90 36.80
N VAL A 431 -2.58 -22.18 36.22
CA VAL A 431 -3.85 -22.43 36.91
C VAL A 431 -4.13 -23.92 36.86
#